data_AF-A0AB35PI38-F1
#
_entry.id   AF-A0AB35PI38-F1
#
_cell.length_a   1.000
_cell.length_b   1.000
_cell.length_c   1.000
_cell.angle_alpha   90.00
_cell.angle_beta   90.00
_cell.angle_gamma   90.00
#
_symmetry.space_group_name_H-M   'P 1'
#
loop_
_entity.id
_entity.type
_entity.pdbx_description
1 polymer ?
#
loop_
_entity_poly.entity_id
_entity_poly.type
_entity_poly.pdbx_seq_one_letter_code
_entity_poly.pdbx_strand_id
1 'polypeptide(L)'
;MKKITDERLILRNLKNIKITYIVQTIGILSILGYDFFQGGLDRMRENPLWMVFILTSIVSAYLSMSISVEQERAIINPQKSFIIRLVVLTTIVVFISYLTSITPNYGWKDGLLLGSILLMCGSIPTYYVYRLRLKQRQDLQDE
;
A
#
# COMPACT_ATOMS: atom_id res chain seq x y z
N MET A 1 33.06 -0.44 -8.99
CA MET A 1 32.74 -0.12 -7.58
C MET A 1 33.33 -1.19 -6.68
N LYS A 2 34.09 -0.84 -5.63
CA LYS A 2 34.51 -1.82 -4.62
C LYS A 2 33.28 -2.23 -3.80
N LYS A 3 33.06 -3.53 -3.63
CA LYS A 3 32.00 -4.05 -2.77
C LYS A 3 32.33 -3.63 -1.33
N ILE A 4 31.37 -2.99 -0.67
CA ILE A 4 31.48 -2.65 0.74
C ILE A 4 31.27 -3.95 1.52
N THR A 5 32.29 -4.40 2.25
CA THR A 5 32.26 -5.64 3.03
C THR A 5 32.04 -5.41 4.52
N ASP A 6 32.28 -4.18 5.01
CA ASP A 6 32.13 -3.84 6.44
C ASP A 6 30.67 -3.51 6.78
N GLU A 7 30.10 -4.24 7.74
CA GLU A 7 28.72 -4.08 8.24
C GLU A 7 28.44 -2.65 8.72
N ARG A 8 29.42 -1.97 9.34
CA ARG A 8 29.24 -0.60 9.82
C ARG A 8 29.04 0.38 8.68
N LEU A 9 29.77 0.19 7.58
CA LEU A 9 29.61 1.00 6.37
C LEU A 9 28.28 0.69 5.66
N ILE A 10 27.84 -0.57 5.65
CA ILE A 10 26.53 -0.95 5.08
C ILE A 10 25.40 -0.26 5.85
N LEU A 11 25.42 -0.29 7.18
CA LEU A 11 24.41 0.38 8.01
C LEU A 11 24.39 1.89 7.76
N ARG A 12 25.55 2.52 7.62
CA ARG A 12 25.65 3.96 7.30
C ARG A 12 25.11 4.25 5.90
N ASN A 13 25.38 3.38 4.92
CA ASN A 13 24.85 3.50 3.57
C ASN A 13 23.31 3.40 3.55
N LEU A 14 22.74 2.44 4.28
CA LEU A 14 21.28 2.31 4.44
C LEU A 14 20.65 3.56 5.07
N LYS A 15 21.29 4.15 6.09
CA LYS A 15 20.84 5.43 6.67
C LYS A 15 20.89 6.56 5.64
N ASN A 16 21.92 6.62 4.82
CA ASN A 16 22.01 7.62 3.75
C ASN A 16 20.90 7.45 2.72
N ILE A 17 20.65 6.21 2.25
CA ILE A 17 19.55 5.90 1.33
C ILE A 17 18.21 6.32 1.93
N LYS A 18 17.99 6.05 3.23
CA LYS A 18 16.76 6.48 3.94
C LYS A 18 16.59 8.00 3.90
N ILE A 19 17.65 8.76 4.17
CA ILE A 19 17.60 10.24 4.14
C ILE A 19 17.29 10.73 2.72
N THR A 20 18.00 10.20 1.72
CA THR A 20 17.76 10.56 0.31
C THR A 20 16.33 10.25 -0.11
N TYR A 21 15.80 9.09 0.28
CA TYR A 21 14.42 8.70 -0.01
C TYR A 21 13.40 9.65 0.64
N ILE A 22 13.63 10.07 1.90
CA ILE A 22 12.77 11.06 2.58
C ILE A 22 12.79 12.38 1.83
N VAL A 23 13.98 12.90 1.48
CA VAL A 23 14.13 14.16 0.75
C VAL A 23 13.46 14.08 -0.62
N GLN A 24 13.64 12.98 -1.35
CA GLN A 24 13.00 12.75 -2.64
C GLN A 24 11.47 12.73 -2.51
N THR A 25 10.95 12.02 -1.50
CA THR A 25 9.52 11.93 -1.24
C THR A 25 8.92 13.30 -0.92
N ILE A 26 9.59 14.09 -0.08
CA ILE A 26 9.17 15.46 0.25
C ILE A 26 9.21 16.34 -1.00
N GLY A 27 10.28 16.30 -1.79
CA GLY A 27 10.39 17.08 -3.03
C GLY A 27 9.28 16.75 -4.02
N ILE A 28 8.98 15.46 -4.21
CA ILE A 28 7.86 14.98 -5.04
C ILE A 28 6.53 15.53 -4.52
N LEU A 29 6.27 15.42 -3.21
CA LEU A 29 5.05 15.93 -2.59
C LEU A 29 4.92 17.45 -2.69
N SER A 30 6.02 18.20 -2.61
CA SER A 30 6.01 19.66 -2.77
C SER A 30 5.64 20.08 -4.18
N ILE A 31 6.19 19.41 -5.21
CA ILE A 31 5.86 19.69 -6.62
C ILE A 31 4.40 19.36 -6.89
N LEU A 32 3.95 18.16 -6.50
CA LEU A 32 2.57 17.73 -6.71
C LEU A 32 1.57 18.58 -5.91
N GLY A 33 1.93 18.97 -4.69
CA GLY A 33 1.14 19.87 -3.86
C GLY A 33 1.00 21.26 -4.49
N TYR A 34 2.06 21.78 -5.10
CA TYR A 34 2.01 23.04 -5.83
C TYR A 34 1.09 22.98 -7.06
N ASP A 35 1.14 21.89 -7.83
CA ASP A 35 0.23 21.66 -8.95
C ASP A 35 -1.23 21.52 -8.50
N PHE A 36 -1.45 20.86 -7.36
CA PHE A 36 -2.76 20.72 -6.74
C PHE A 36 -3.37 22.08 -6.35
N PHE A 37 -2.58 22.99 -5.77
CA PHE A 37 -3.07 24.34 -5.42
C PHE A 37 -3.38 25.21 -6.65
N GLN A 38 -2.67 25.02 -7.76
CA GLN A 38 -2.88 25.84 -8.97
C GLN A 38 -3.98 25.35 -9.91
N GLY A 39 -4.19 24.04 -9.99
CA GLY A 39 -5.14 23.47 -10.96
C GLY A 39 -5.90 22.26 -10.47
N GLY A 40 -5.90 22.02 -9.17
CA GLY A 40 -6.65 20.93 -8.54
C GLY A 40 -6.11 19.55 -8.86
N LEU A 41 -6.99 18.55 -8.71
CA LEU A 41 -6.65 17.14 -8.89
C LEU A 41 -6.29 16.79 -10.33
N ASP A 42 -6.89 17.45 -11.32
CA ASP A 42 -6.69 17.12 -12.73
C ASP A 42 -5.27 17.49 -13.16
N ARG A 43 -4.82 18.70 -12.83
CA ARG A 43 -3.45 19.17 -13.12
C ARG A 43 -2.38 18.34 -12.40
N MET A 44 -2.65 17.91 -11.17
CA MET A 44 -1.75 17.04 -10.43
C MET A 44 -1.63 15.66 -11.10
N ARG A 45 -2.74 15.08 -11.58
CA ARG A 45 -2.75 13.76 -12.22
C ARG A 45 -2.13 13.75 -13.62
N GLU A 46 -2.20 14.86 -14.33
CA GLU A 46 -1.54 15.03 -15.64
C GLU A 46 -0.01 15.09 -15.51
N ASN A 47 0.51 15.47 -14.35
CA ASN A 47 1.95 15.49 -14.11
C ASN A 47 2.50 14.04 -14.09
N PRO A 48 3.47 13.68 -14.96
CA PRO A 48 4.04 12.32 -14.97
C PRO A 48 4.68 11.92 -13.63
N LEU A 49 5.09 12.91 -12.83
CA LEU A 49 5.65 12.74 -11.50
C LEU A 49 4.64 12.13 -10.52
N TRP A 50 3.33 12.36 -10.74
CA TRP A 50 2.25 11.71 -10.00
C TRP A 50 2.25 10.19 -10.25
N MET A 51 2.35 9.77 -11.51
CA MET A 51 2.36 8.35 -11.85
C MET A 51 3.56 7.63 -11.24
N VAL A 52 4.75 8.24 -11.31
CA VAL A 52 5.97 7.68 -10.70
C VAL A 52 5.82 7.59 -9.18
N PHE A 53 5.25 8.61 -8.54
CA PHE A 53 4.97 8.58 -7.11
C PHE A 53 4.01 7.46 -6.72
N ILE A 54 2.89 7.31 -7.43
CA ILE A 54 1.92 6.24 -7.15
C ILE A 54 2.56 4.86 -7.36
N LEU A 55 3.26 4.63 -8.47
CA LEU A 55 3.94 3.36 -8.72
C LEU A 55 4.97 3.01 -7.64
N THR A 56 5.84 3.96 -7.28
CA THR A 56 6.85 3.74 -6.24
C THR A 56 6.23 3.50 -4.87
N SER A 57 5.14 4.20 -4.54
CA SER A 57 4.41 3.97 -3.28
C SER A 57 3.78 2.58 -3.22
N ILE A 58 3.21 2.08 -4.33
CA ILE A 58 2.65 0.72 -4.41
C ILE A 58 3.76 -0.31 -4.17
N VAL A 59 4.88 -0.20 -4.88
CA VAL A 59 6.03 -1.12 -4.71
C VAL A 59 6.55 -1.07 -3.27
N SER A 60 6.72 0.13 -2.71
CA SER A 60 7.15 0.30 -1.32
C SER A 60 6.17 -0.32 -0.32
N ALA A 61 4.86 -0.22 -0.56
CA ALA A 61 3.85 -0.82 0.30
C ALA A 61 3.93 -2.35 0.28
N TYR A 62 4.07 -2.96 -0.91
CA TYR A 62 4.24 -4.42 -1.03
C TYR A 62 5.52 -4.92 -0.37
N LEU A 63 6.63 -4.20 -0.52
CA LEU A 63 7.91 -4.55 0.12
C LEU A 63 7.86 -4.40 1.63
N SER A 64 7.21 -3.33 2.13
CA SER A 64 7.00 -3.14 3.57
C SER A 64 6.08 -4.22 4.14
N MET A 65 5.10 -4.68 3.36
CA MET A 65 4.16 -5.70 3.77
C MET A 65 4.82 -7.08 3.92
N SER A 66 5.75 -7.45 3.02
CA SER A 66 6.52 -8.70 3.19
C SER A 66 7.38 -8.68 4.44
N ILE A 67 8.07 -7.56 4.72
CA ILE A 67 8.90 -7.42 5.93
C ILE A 67 8.04 -7.46 7.19
N SER A 68 6.88 -6.78 7.17
CA SER A 68 5.98 -6.74 8.32
C SER A 68 5.45 -8.12 8.70
N VAL A 69 5.20 -9.00 7.73
CA VAL A 69 4.74 -10.38 8.00
C VAL A 69 5.85 -11.21 8.63
N GLU A 70 7.09 -11.08 8.14
CA GLU A 70 8.24 -11.80 8.69
C GLU A 70 8.63 -11.35 10.10
N GLN A 71 8.42 -10.06 10.43
CA GLN A 71 8.67 -9.52 11.76
C GLN A 71 7.61 -9.94 12.81
N GLU A 72 6.44 -10.43 12.41
CA GLU A 72 5.40 -10.90 13.34
C GLU A 72 5.91 -12.13 14.12
N ARG A 73 6.23 -11.94 15.42
CA ARG A 73 6.74 -13.01 16.31
C ARG A 73 5.70 -14.06 16.69
N ALA A 74 4.41 -13.77 16.52
CA ALA A 74 3.33 -14.69 16.87
C ALA A 74 2.85 -15.41 15.61
N ILE A 75 2.74 -16.74 15.68
CA ILE A 75 2.18 -17.55 14.58
C ILE A 75 0.67 -17.27 14.53
N ILE A 76 0.27 -16.31 13.70
CA ILE A 76 -1.14 -16.01 13.46
C ILE A 76 -1.69 -17.07 12.50
N ASN A 77 -2.82 -17.67 12.84
CA ASN A 77 -3.49 -18.60 11.92
C ASN A 77 -3.88 -17.87 10.62
N PRO A 78 -3.31 -18.27 9.46
CA PRO A 78 -3.44 -17.52 8.21
C PRO A 78 -4.89 -17.42 7.74
N GLN A 79 -5.68 -18.47 7.94
CA GLN A 79 -7.10 -18.50 7.54
C GLN A 79 -7.95 -17.57 8.40
N LYS A 80 -7.78 -17.60 9.73
CA LYS A 80 -8.54 -16.72 10.65
C LYS A 80 -8.24 -15.25 10.38
N SER A 81 -6.96 -14.90 10.17
CA SER A 81 -6.60 -13.52 9.91
C SER A 81 -7.04 -13.03 8.53
N PHE A 82 -7.01 -13.89 7.52
CA PHE A 82 -7.56 -13.56 6.20
C PHE A 82 -9.05 -13.26 6.27
N ILE A 83 -9.83 -14.11 6.95
CA ILE A 83 -11.29 -13.89 7.12
C ILE A 83 -11.56 -12.57 7.84
N ILE A 84 -10.86 -12.29 8.95
CA ILE A 84 -11.03 -11.02 9.68
C ILE A 84 -10.74 -9.81 8.77
N ARG A 85 -9.63 -9.86 8.02
CA ARG A 85 -9.26 -8.77 7.10
C ARG A 85 -10.28 -8.59 5.97
N LEU A 86 -10.81 -9.69 5.45
CA LEU A 86 -11.84 -9.67 4.42
C LEU A 86 -13.15 -9.09 4.95
N VAL A 87 -13.59 -9.50 6.14
CA VAL A 87 -14.80 -8.97 6.81
C VAL A 87 -14.68 -7.47 7.07
N VAL A 88 -13.52 -7.01 7.57
CA VAL A 88 -13.25 -5.59 7.78
C VAL A 88 -13.29 -4.82 6.45
N LEU A 89 -12.63 -5.34 5.41
CA LEU A 89 -12.64 -4.74 4.08
C LEU A 89 -14.07 -4.62 3.52
N THR A 90 -14.86 -5.70 3.58
CA THR A 90 -16.25 -5.68 3.08
C THR A 90 -17.12 -4.72 3.88
N THR A 91 -16.91 -4.61 5.19
CA THR A 91 -17.66 -3.67 6.04
C THR A 91 -17.38 -2.22 5.61
N ILE A 92 -16.11 -1.88 5.38
CA ILE A 92 -15.71 -0.55 4.90
C ILE A 92 -16.28 -0.27 3.52
N VAL A 93 -16.20 -1.24 2.59
CA VAL A 93 -16.74 -1.08 1.24
C VAL A 93 -18.24 -0.86 1.24
N VAL A 94 -19.00 -1.62 2.03
CA VAL A 94 -20.46 -1.45 2.16
C VAL A 94 -20.78 -0.08 2.74
N PHE A 95 -20.06 0.36 3.77
CA PHE A 95 -20.25 1.68 4.37
C PHE A 95 -20.00 2.82 3.37
N ILE A 96 -18.92 2.77 2.61
CA ILE A 96 -18.60 3.78 1.58
C ILE A 96 -19.61 3.75 0.44
N SER A 97 -20.00 2.57 -0.03
CA SER A 97 -21.00 2.40 -1.10
C SER A 97 -22.36 2.97 -0.68
N TYR A 98 -22.74 2.76 0.58
CA TYR A 98 -23.96 3.30 1.16
C TYR A 98 -23.94 4.83 1.25
N LEU A 99 -22.84 5.41 1.76
CA LEU A 99 -22.67 6.86 1.83
C LEU A 99 -22.72 7.52 0.44
N THR A 100 -22.08 6.90 -0.54
CA THR A 100 -22.07 7.39 -1.93
C THR A 100 -23.48 7.38 -2.53
N SER A 101 -24.28 6.36 -2.22
CA SER A 101 -25.65 6.20 -2.73
C SER A 101 -26.65 7.22 -2.14
N ILE A 102 -26.32 7.87 -1.03
CA ILE A 102 -27.15 8.90 -0.37
C ILE A 102 -26.74 10.32 -0.82
N THR A 103 -25.57 10.46 -1.44
CA THR A 103 -25.03 11.78 -1.81
C THR A 103 -25.78 12.36 -3.01
N PRO A 104 -26.30 13.60 -2.94
CA PRO A 104 -26.96 14.24 -4.08
C PRO A 104 -25.98 14.37 -5.25
N ASN A 105 -26.42 14.02 -6.46
CA ASN A 105 -25.67 13.79 -7.73
C ASN A 105 -25.15 12.36 -7.99
N TYR A 106 -25.12 11.45 -7.03
CA TYR A 106 -24.69 10.06 -7.25
C TYR A 106 -25.87 9.10 -7.12
N GLY A 107 -26.01 8.19 -8.08
CA GLY A 107 -27.06 7.17 -8.08
C GLY A 107 -26.64 5.89 -7.35
N TRP A 108 -27.60 4.98 -7.14
CA TRP A 108 -27.32 3.62 -6.65
C TRP A 108 -26.31 2.84 -7.52
N LYS A 109 -26.29 3.13 -8.83
CA LYS A 109 -25.35 2.50 -9.78
C LYS A 109 -23.91 2.93 -9.49
N ASP A 110 -23.68 4.19 -9.12
CA ASP A 110 -22.34 4.74 -8.88
C ASP A 110 -21.77 4.21 -7.57
N GLY A 111 -22.60 4.08 -6.53
CA GLY A 111 -22.22 3.44 -5.28
C GLY A 111 -21.80 1.98 -5.48
N LEU A 112 -22.53 1.23 -6.31
CA LEU A 112 -22.21 -0.17 -6.62
C LEU A 112 -20.92 -0.29 -7.46
N LEU A 113 -20.71 0.60 -8.43
CA LEU A 113 -19.48 0.68 -9.23
C LEU A 113 -18.26 0.97 -8.35
N LEU A 114 -18.34 2.01 -7.51
CA LEU A 114 -17.28 2.38 -6.58
C LEU A 114 -16.98 1.24 -5.60
N GLY A 115 -18.03 0.63 -5.04
CA GLY A 115 -17.91 -0.51 -4.13
C GLY A 115 -17.19 -1.69 -4.78
N SER A 116 -17.55 -2.03 -6.03
CA SER A 116 -16.91 -3.10 -6.79
C SER A 116 -15.42 -2.84 -7.02
N ILE A 117 -15.06 -1.61 -7.43
CA ILE A 117 -13.66 -1.23 -7.66
C ILE A 117 -12.85 -1.32 -6.36
N LEU A 118 -13.37 -0.82 -5.25
CA LEU A 118 -12.70 -0.88 -3.95
C LEU A 118 -12.52 -2.32 -3.45
N LEU A 119 -13.52 -3.18 -3.69
CA LEU A 119 -13.46 -4.59 -3.30
C LEU A 119 -12.41 -5.34 -4.12
N MET A 120 -12.36 -5.11 -5.44
CA MET A 120 -11.29 -5.64 -6.31
C MET A 120 -9.91 -5.18 -5.85
N CYS A 121 -9.74 -3.87 -5.63
CA CYS A 121 -8.46 -3.29 -5.22
C CYS A 121 -8.00 -3.80 -3.85
N GLY A 122 -8.89 -3.91 -2.86
CA GLY A 122 -8.56 -4.41 -1.52
C GLY A 122 -8.36 -5.92 -1.45
N SER A 123 -8.98 -6.69 -2.35
CA SER A 123 -8.83 -8.15 -2.39
C SER A 123 -7.41 -8.58 -2.77
N ILE A 124 -6.74 -7.83 -3.66
CA ILE A 124 -5.42 -8.21 -4.16
C ILE A 124 -4.35 -8.16 -3.04
N PRO A 125 -4.19 -7.06 -2.26
CA PRO A 125 -3.25 -7.02 -1.14
C PRO A 125 -3.61 -8.00 -0.02
N THR A 126 -4.90 -8.19 0.27
CA THR A 126 -5.32 -9.14 1.32
C THR A 126 -4.99 -10.58 0.95
N TYR A 127 -5.18 -10.97 -0.31
CA TYR A 127 -4.74 -12.24 -0.84
C TYR A 127 -3.21 -12.41 -0.80
N TYR A 128 -2.47 -11.35 -1.17
CA TYR A 128 -1.00 -11.37 -1.11
C TYR A 128 -0.49 -11.63 0.32
N VAL A 129 -1.06 -10.98 1.34
CA VAL A 129 -0.68 -11.25 2.75
C VAL A 129 -1.02 -12.68 3.16
N TYR A 130 -2.17 -13.20 2.76
CA TYR A 130 -2.53 -14.58 3.05
C TYR A 130 -1.48 -15.55 2.50
N ARG A 131 -1.03 -15.33 1.26
CA ARG A 131 0.04 -16.10 0.63
C ARG A 131 1.37 -16.00 1.38
N LEU A 132 1.77 -14.81 1.81
CA LEU A 132 3.00 -14.61 2.58
C LEU A 132 2.98 -15.38 3.90
N ARG A 133 1.86 -15.30 4.64
CA ARG A 133 1.69 -16.01 5.92
C ARG A 133 1.58 -17.51 5.76
N LEU A 134 0.96 -17.98 4.67
CA LEU A 134 0.92 -19.41 4.37
C LEU A 134 2.33 -19.95 4.15
N LYS A 135 3.16 -19.22 3.37
CA LYS A 135 4.56 -19.59 3.13
C LYS A 135 5.37 -19.60 4.42
N GLN A 136 5.28 -18.55 5.24
CA GLN A 136 5.97 -18.48 6.53
C GLN A 136 5.60 -19.65 7.46
N ARG A 137 4.34 -20.10 7.44
CA ARG A 137 3.91 -21.26 8.23
C ARG A 137 4.51 -22.58 7.72
N GLN A 138 4.67 -22.73 6.41
CA GLN A 138 5.31 -23.91 5.82
C GLN A 138 6.80 -23.96 6.18
N ASP A 139 7.49 -22.83 6.00
CA ASP A 139 8.92 -22.71 6.33
C ASP A 139 9.19 -23.05 7.82
N LEU A 140 8.27 -22.71 8.74
CA LEU A 140 8.34 -23.06 10.17
C LEU A 140 7.92 -24.50 10.51
N GLN A 141 7.25 -25.23 9.62
CA GLN A 141 6.88 -26.63 9.81
C GLN A 141 7.94 -27.60 9.29
N ASP A 142 8.77 -27.13 8.36
CA ASP A 142 9.87 -27.88 7.75
C ASP A 142 11.19 -27.75 8.55
N GLU A 143 11.23 -26.91 9.60
CA GLU A 143 12.34 -26.67 10.54
C GLU A 143 12.09 -27.37 11.90
#